data_AF-A0A8S2DRS8-F1
#
_entry.id   AF-A0A8S2DRS8-F1
#
_cell.length_a   1.000
_cell.length_b   1.000
_cell.length_c   1.000
_cell.angle_alpha   90.00
_cell.angle_beta   90.00
_cell.angle_gamma   90.00
#
_symmetry.space_group_name_H-M   'P 1'
#
loop_
_entity.id
_entity.type
_entity.pdbx_description
1 polymer ?
#
loop_
_entity_poly.entity_id
_entity_poly.type
_entity_poly.pdbx_seq_one_letter_code
_entity_poly.pdbx_strand_id
1 'polypeptide(L)'
;MASSKYFITTDRISQDDINKDIVLCSICHHLLWKPVTCKTCKNSFCYQCIHQRLNDLQTNNCPFGCEYEEQQCSSVILTLLSKLQIECSYKSYGCSAIVSYDLLEDHEQNCDYQQYHKQYYDVQQHLEEYEEVVLRCLECRTLYQRDDMKQQQHTKIQCLRQQMLSMQSIMEQSTKLRQATFSSILQKQQQQLNAIDENLNVQRDLFEQKLNSIVDKHQQQFNSVDENLKLQHDLFEQKLKSVVDKHRQQFNSVDENLKLQHDLFEQNLNSIVDKHQQQFNSVNETLNLQHDLFEQNLNSVVDKHQQQFNSVDENLKMQHDLFEQKLNAVVDKQQQQSQLAANKTDQKLNTIVYEQQQKLNAVADKQQRQLQEKTDKTDQKINTMIFKQQQQVKSIHETIDQKMKLQQDSTEQKLSANYVKQQQQIQEIESKVDETISGSVKNLKQQMADVIKRKLITFNDVANATTTYGRIPNGYHGLNWDNFWYLHESYANKNSGYPNAFRHGHYIAFNEGGRPMSMSSLPHATFNIFTFEANAAFYDSLQLTITGFRNQKEIYTKTVTLEYTKSQVYELNWWNIDKLQFKSFGGKLHRGCCDFKDFILSCLNLG
;
A
#
# COMPACT_ATOMS: atom_id res chain seq x y z
N MET A 1 8.56 -23.39 34.81
CA MET A 1 7.61 -22.36 35.30
C MET A 1 8.32 -21.02 35.30
N ALA A 2 8.28 -20.31 34.18
CA ALA A 2 8.77 -18.93 34.06
C ALA A 2 7.80 -18.17 33.15
N SER A 3 7.69 -16.86 33.34
CA SER A 3 7.05 -15.91 32.42
C SER A 3 5.54 -15.70 32.53
N SER A 4 5.12 -14.91 33.54
CA SER A 4 4.04 -13.92 33.35
C SER A 4 4.26 -12.60 34.11
N LYS A 5 5.38 -12.46 34.84
CA LYS A 5 5.53 -11.42 35.87
C LYS A 5 6.08 -10.06 35.40
N TYR A 6 6.34 -9.86 34.10
CA TYR A 6 7.15 -8.71 33.66
C TYR A 6 6.56 -7.89 32.49
N PHE A 7 5.29 -8.08 32.14
CA PHE A 7 4.62 -7.21 31.17
C PHE A 7 3.79 -6.17 31.90
N ILE A 8 4.21 -4.91 31.84
CA ILE A 8 3.42 -3.79 32.34
C ILE A 8 2.54 -3.31 31.20
N THR A 9 1.26 -3.63 31.30
CA THR A 9 0.26 -3.26 30.32
C THR A 9 -0.07 -1.77 30.43
N THR A 10 -0.39 -1.13 29.30
CA THR A 10 -0.56 0.33 29.21
C THR A 10 -1.80 0.86 29.95
N ASP A 11 -2.76 0.00 30.27
CA ASP A 11 -3.93 0.27 31.11
C ASP A 11 -3.58 0.54 32.58
N ARG A 12 -2.37 0.17 33.01
CA ARG A 12 -1.87 0.44 34.36
C ARG A 12 -1.26 1.83 34.53
N ILE A 13 -1.17 2.61 33.46
CA ILE A 13 -0.59 3.96 33.50
C ILE A 13 -1.71 4.94 33.86
N SER A 14 -1.57 5.62 35.01
CA SER A 14 -2.59 6.54 35.52
C SER A 14 -2.62 7.91 34.81
N GLN A 15 -1.74 8.15 33.83
CA GLN A 15 -1.56 9.42 33.13
C GLN A 15 -1.87 9.29 31.64
N ASP A 16 -2.69 10.19 31.09
CA ASP A 16 -3.13 10.17 29.69
C ASP A 16 -2.27 11.00 28.71
N ASP A 17 -1.45 11.94 29.21
CA ASP A 17 -0.72 12.92 28.38
C ASP A 17 0.67 12.46 27.86
N ILE A 18 1.09 11.24 28.16
CA ILE A 18 2.39 10.73 27.71
C ILE A 18 2.22 10.07 26.35
N ASN A 19 3.03 10.46 25.35
CA ASN A 19 3.05 9.83 24.03
C ASN A 19 3.47 8.35 24.18
N LYS A 20 2.48 7.47 24.39
CA LYS A 20 2.65 6.09 24.83
C LYS A 20 3.51 5.31 23.83
N ASP A 21 3.46 5.64 22.54
CA ASP A 21 4.16 4.93 21.46
C ASP A 21 5.70 4.94 21.57
N ILE A 22 6.30 5.96 22.19
CA ILE A 22 7.76 6.10 22.31
C ILE A 22 8.34 5.18 23.41
N VAL A 23 7.51 4.79 24.38
CA VAL A 23 7.91 3.99 25.55
C VAL A 23 7.45 2.53 25.47
N LEU A 24 6.95 2.07 24.31
CA LEU A 24 6.57 0.68 24.09
C LEU A 24 7.70 -0.16 23.51
N CYS A 25 7.75 -1.41 23.92
CA CYS A 25 8.66 -2.39 23.34
C CYS A 25 8.15 -2.88 21.98
N SER A 26 8.99 -2.87 20.94
CA SER A 26 8.62 -3.36 19.60
C SER A 26 8.47 -4.89 19.48
N ILE A 27 8.66 -5.65 20.57
CA ILE A 27 8.48 -7.11 20.59
C ILE A 27 7.17 -7.46 21.30
N CYS A 28 7.00 -7.01 22.55
CA CYS A 28 5.82 -7.35 23.34
C CYS A 28 4.69 -6.33 23.25
N HIS A 29 4.93 -5.15 22.67
CA HIS A 29 3.98 -4.03 22.55
C HIS A 29 3.47 -3.46 23.89
N HIS A 30 4.13 -3.83 25.00
CA HIS A 30 3.87 -3.31 26.35
C HIS A 30 4.91 -2.25 26.73
N LEU A 31 4.70 -1.60 27.88
CA LEU A 31 5.65 -0.61 28.40
C LEU A 31 7.05 -1.23 28.55
N LEU A 32 8.07 -0.51 28.11
CA LEU A 32 9.47 -0.93 28.19
C LEU A 32 9.85 -1.24 29.64
N TRP A 33 10.26 -2.48 29.93
CA TRP A 33 10.76 -2.92 31.24
C TRP A 33 12.27 -3.18 31.16
N LYS A 34 13.05 -2.46 31.96
CA LYS A 34 14.53 -2.47 31.93
C LYS A 34 15.02 -2.34 30.47
N PRO A 35 14.79 -1.19 29.81
CA PRO A 35 14.98 -1.06 28.37
C PRO A 35 16.44 -1.16 27.95
N VAL A 36 16.67 -1.85 26.84
CA VAL A 36 17.95 -1.88 26.11
C VAL A 36 17.71 -1.47 24.66
N THR A 37 18.72 -0.88 24.04
CA THR A 37 18.63 -0.37 22.66
C THR A 37 19.63 -1.09 21.77
N CYS A 38 19.26 -1.40 20.54
CA CYS A 38 20.21 -1.90 19.56
C CYS A 38 21.15 -0.77 19.11
N LYS A 39 22.46 -0.98 19.19
CA LYS A 39 23.46 0.02 18.79
C LYS A 39 23.31 0.45 17.32
N THR A 40 22.91 -0.47 16.44
CA THR A 40 22.82 -0.25 14.99
C THR A 40 21.53 0.47 14.61
N CYS A 41 20.36 -0.10 14.92
CA CYS A 41 19.07 0.46 14.48
C CYS A 41 18.42 1.42 15.48
N LYS A 42 19.01 1.62 16.67
CA LYS A 42 18.51 2.51 17.74
C LYS A 42 17.10 2.23 18.26
N ASN A 43 16.49 1.09 17.89
CA ASN A 43 15.23 0.63 18.45
C ASN A 43 15.41 0.08 19.87
N SER A 44 14.42 0.33 20.73
CA SER A 44 14.43 -0.03 22.15
C SER A 44 13.51 -1.21 22.44
N PHE A 45 13.95 -2.10 23.34
CA PHE A 45 13.26 -3.33 23.70
C PHE A 45 13.33 -3.55 25.22
N CYS A 46 12.39 -4.30 25.79
CA CYS A 46 12.58 -4.83 27.15
C CYS A 46 13.76 -5.80 27.13
N TYR A 47 14.61 -5.76 28.16
CA TYR A 47 15.76 -6.67 28.29
C TYR A 47 15.37 -8.13 28.06
N GLN A 48 14.36 -8.63 28.78
CA GLN A 48 13.92 -10.01 28.63
C GLN A 48 13.36 -10.33 27.23
N CYS A 49 12.67 -9.39 26.58
CA CYS A 49 12.05 -9.63 25.27
C CYS A 49 13.09 -9.84 24.16
N ILE A 50 14.14 -9.03 24.14
CA ILE A 50 15.18 -9.17 23.11
C ILE A 50 16.04 -10.41 23.38
N HIS A 51 16.45 -10.65 24.64
CA HIS A 51 17.26 -11.81 25.01
C HIS A 51 16.52 -13.13 24.77
N GLN A 52 15.23 -13.20 25.12
CA GLN A 52 14.42 -14.38 24.83
C GLN A 52 14.29 -14.62 23.32
N ARG A 53 14.03 -13.57 22.53
CA ARG A 53 13.88 -13.72 21.07
C ARG A 53 15.17 -14.15 20.37
N LEU A 54 16.32 -13.61 20.78
CA LEU A 54 17.63 -14.01 20.24
C LEU A 54 17.93 -15.48 20.58
N ASN A 55 17.57 -15.92 21.79
CA ASN A 55 17.74 -17.30 22.22
C ASN A 55 16.78 -18.27 21.48
N ASP A 56 15.48 -17.92 21.39
CA ASP A 56 14.45 -18.75 20.74
C ASP A 56 14.72 -18.95 19.24
N LEU A 57 15.27 -17.93 18.57
CA LEU A 57 15.61 -17.97 17.15
C LEU A 57 17.07 -18.38 16.87
N GLN A 58 17.87 -18.65 17.91
CA GLN A 58 19.31 -18.93 17.83
C GLN A 58 20.04 -17.97 16.88
N THR A 59 19.77 -16.67 17.00
CA THR A 59 20.29 -15.63 16.10
C THR A 59 20.84 -14.47 16.88
N ASN A 60 21.86 -13.79 16.32
CA ASN A 60 22.32 -12.50 16.81
C ASN A 60 21.69 -11.32 16.05
N ASN A 61 20.63 -11.56 15.27
CA ASN A 61 19.96 -10.51 14.52
C ASN A 61 18.85 -9.87 15.36
N CYS A 62 18.92 -8.55 15.49
CA CYS A 62 17.85 -7.72 16.02
C CYS A 62 16.55 -7.94 15.22
N PRO A 63 15.35 -7.75 15.81
CA PRO A 63 14.05 -7.83 15.12
C PRO A 63 13.94 -7.03 13.81
N PHE A 64 14.77 -6.00 13.61
CA PHE A 64 14.81 -5.16 12.42
C PHE A 64 15.91 -5.55 11.42
N GLY A 65 16.51 -6.73 11.57
CA GLY A 65 17.43 -7.32 10.58
C GLY A 65 18.88 -6.82 10.62
N CYS A 66 19.28 -6.09 11.66
CA CYS A 66 20.69 -5.72 11.89
C CYS A 66 21.36 -6.66 12.90
N GLU A 67 22.69 -6.75 12.85
CA GLU A 67 23.47 -7.43 13.89
C GLU A 67 23.27 -6.72 15.23
N TYR A 68 22.84 -7.48 16.22
CA TYR A 68 22.49 -6.97 17.54
C TYR A 68 23.75 -6.77 18.37
N GLU A 69 24.00 -5.51 18.74
CA GLU A 69 24.91 -5.13 19.80
C GLU A 69 24.11 -4.32 20.82
N GLU A 70 24.18 -4.74 22.09
CA GLU A 70 23.43 -4.12 23.18
C GLU A 70 24.05 -2.74 23.51
N GLN A 71 23.20 -1.71 23.57
CA GLN A 71 23.56 -0.37 24.00
C GLN A 71 22.58 0.09 25.08
N GLN A 72 23.07 0.87 26.04
CA GLN A 72 22.21 1.55 27.01
C GLN A 72 21.17 2.42 26.30
N CYS A 73 19.94 2.37 26.82
CA CYS A 73 18.82 3.13 26.29
C CYS A 73 19.05 4.66 26.42
N SER A 74 18.49 5.43 25.50
CA SER A 74 18.62 6.89 25.49
C SER A 74 18.13 7.50 26.81
N SER A 75 18.87 8.48 27.33
CA SER A 75 18.50 9.22 28.56
C SER A 75 17.12 9.85 28.47
N VAL A 76 16.66 10.21 27.27
CA VAL A 76 15.32 10.74 27.03
C VAL A 76 14.24 9.71 27.37
N ILE A 77 14.41 8.45 26.92
CA ILE A 77 13.44 7.37 27.18
C ILE A 77 13.44 7.03 28.66
N LEU A 78 14.61 6.93 29.29
CA LEU A 78 14.72 6.66 30.72
C LEU A 78 14.06 7.76 31.56
N THR A 79 14.26 9.03 31.20
CA THR A 79 13.62 10.16 31.88
C THR A 79 12.10 10.15 31.72
N LEU A 80 11.59 9.74 30.55
CA LEU A 80 10.15 9.61 30.31
C LEU A 80 9.55 8.46 31.12
N LEU A 81 10.24 7.32 31.19
CA LEU A 81 9.82 6.17 31.98
C LEU A 81 9.75 6.51 33.48
N SER A 82 10.79 7.13 34.05
CA SER A 82 10.81 7.51 35.47
C SER A 82 9.68 8.46 35.89
N LYS A 83 9.12 9.24 34.95
CA LYS A 83 8.00 10.16 35.20
C LYS A 83 6.63 9.47 35.20
N LEU A 84 6.55 8.23 34.73
CA LEU A 84 5.28 7.48 34.67
C LEU A 84 4.81 7.12 36.07
N GLN A 85 3.51 7.33 36.29
CA GLN A 85 2.78 6.85 37.46
C GLN A 85 2.01 5.59 37.08
N ILE A 86 2.36 4.48 37.74
CA ILE A 86 1.89 3.13 37.40
C ILE A 86 1.13 2.55 38.59
N GLU A 87 -0.06 2.03 38.31
CA GLU A 87 -0.88 1.33 39.28
C GLU A 87 -0.32 -0.06 39.57
N CYS A 88 -0.36 -0.46 40.84
CA CYS A 88 0.07 -1.78 41.29
C CYS A 88 -0.71 -2.91 40.59
N SER A 89 -0.04 -4.01 40.21
CA SER A 89 -0.70 -5.19 39.62
C SER A 89 -1.73 -5.84 40.55
N TYR A 90 -1.67 -5.56 41.85
CA TYR A 90 -2.62 -6.05 42.85
C TYR A 90 -3.81 -5.12 43.10
N LYS A 91 -4.08 -4.14 42.22
CA LYS A 91 -5.23 -3.23 42.35
C LYS A 91 -6.57 -3.95 42.44
N SER A 92 -6.75 -5.03 41.68
CA SER A 92 -7.94 -5.89 41.74
C SER A 92 -8.12 -6.62 43.07
N TYR A 93 -7.06 -6.75 43.87
CA TYR A 93 -7.06 -7.34 45.21
C TYR A 93 -7.13 -6.29 46.34
N GLY A 94 -7.20 -4.99 45.99
CA GLY A 94 -7.41 -3.90 46.95
C GLY A 94 -6.24 -2.91 47.08
N CYS A 95 -5.14 -3.09 46.36
CA CYS A 95 -4.02 -2.14 46.42
C CYS A 95 -4.34 -0.84 45.64
N SER A 96 -4.43 0.29 46.33
CA SER A 96 -4.65 1.62 45.72
C SER A 96 -3.36 2.39 45.41
N ALA A 97 -2.19 1.76 45.58
CA ALA A 97 -0.91 2.42 45.39
C ALA A 97 -0.63 2.73 43.90
N ILE A 98 -0.28 3.99 43.64
CA ILE A 98 0.23 4.49 42.36
C ILE A 98 1.68 4.88 42.60
N VAL A 99 2.61 4.20 41.93
CA VAL A 99 4.05 4.32 42.17
C VAL A 99 4.78 4.70 40.88
N SER A 100 5.96 5.32 41.01
CA SER A 100 6.79 5.62 39.84
C SER A 100 7.35 4.35 39.21
N TYR A 101 7.72 4.43 37.93
CA TYR A 101 8.35 3.31 37.21
C TYR A 101 9.55 2.70 37.97
N ASP A 102 10.40 3.55 38.56
CA ASP A 102 11.61 3.11 39.26
C ASP A 102 11.32 2.37 40.58
N LEU A 103 10.19 2.69 41.24
CA LEU A 103 9.81 2.11 42.54
C LEU A 103 8.79 0.97 42.43
N LEU A 104 8.35 0.65 41.20
CA LEU A 104 7.29 -0.33 40.96
C LEU A 104 7.71 -1.74 41.38
N GLU A 105 8.93 -2.15 41.04
CA GLU A 105 9.43 -3.49 41.37
C GLU A 105 9.53 -3.69 42.89
N ASP A 106 10.06 -2.70 43.60
CA ASP A 106 10.21 -2.73 45.05
C ASP A 106 8.85 -2.74 45.76
N HIS A 107 7.87 -1.98 45.24
CA HIS A 107 6.51 -1.99 45.77
C HIS A 107 5.83 -3.33 45.53
N GLU A 108 5.86 -3.88 44.31
CA GLU A 108 5.16 -5.13 43.99
C GLU A 108 5.74 -6.35 44.70
N GLN A 109 7.03 -6.33 45.05
CA GLN A 109 7.66 -7.38 45.85
C GLN A 109 7.32 -7.31 47.34
N ASN A 110 6.94 -6.12 47.84
CA ASN A 110 6.62 -5.87 49.24
C ASN A 110 5.15 -5.43 49.43
N CYS A 111 4.30 -5.69 48.44
CA CYS A 111 2.91 -5.26 48.50
C CYS A 111 2.13 -6.15 49.46
N ASP A 112 1.49 -5.55 50.47
CA ASP A 112 0.67 -6.25 51.46
C ASP A 112 -0.42 -7.15 50.84
N TYR A 113 -0.81 -6.83 49.60
CA TYR A 113 -1.83 -7.57 48.85
C TYR A 113 -1.30 -8.78 48.07
N GLN A 114 0.02 -9.00 48.04
CA GLN A 114 0.64 -10.15 47.37
C GLN A 114 0.25 -11.50 48.02
N GLN A 115 -0.01 -11.52 49.33
CA GLN A 115 -0.37 -12.73 50.07
C GLN A 115 -1.79 -13.25 49.75
N TYR A 116 -2.72 -12.38 49.36
CA TYR A 116 -4.08 -12.78 48.96
C TYR A 116 -4.11 -13.50 47.61
N HIS A 117 -3.01 -13.45 46.84
CA HIS A 117 -2.82 -14.24 45.62
C HIS A 117 -2.39 -15.70 45.92
N LYS A 118 -2.00 -16.04 47.18
CA LYS A 118 -1.45 -17.36 47.54
C LYS A 118 -2.12 -17.99 48.77
N GLN A 119 -3.44 -18.05 48.82
CA GLN A 119 -4.14 -18.90 49.81
C GLN A 119 -4.99 -19.96 49.11
N TYR A 120 -4.51 -21.20 49.16
CA TYR A 120 -5.37 -22.39 49.07
C TYR A 120 -6.05 -22.54 50.44
N TYR A 121 -7.38 -22.50 50.47
CA TYR A 121 -8.17 -22.79 51.66
C TYR A 121 -8.43 -24.29 51.76
N ASP A 122 -8.36 -24.83 52.98
CA ASP A 122 -8.92 -26.15 53.32
C ASP A 122 -10.45 -26.04 53.27
N VAL A 123 -11.05 -26.75 52.31
CA VAL A 123 -12.46 -26.64 51.95
C VAL A 123 -13.38 -27.19 53.05
N GLN A 124 -12.94 -28.14 53.88
CA GLN A 124 -13.83 -28.76 54.87
C GLN A 124 -14.13 -27.85 56.06
N GLN A 125 -13.15 -27.11 56.55
CA GLN A 125 -13.36 -26.21 57.70
C GLN A 125 -14.19 -24.97 57.32
N HIS A 126 -14.05 -24.48 56.08
CA HIS A 126 -14.82 -23.33 55.57
C HIS A 126 -16.30 -23.67 55.27
N LEU A 127 -16.62 -24.94 55.03
CA LEU A 127 -17.98 -25.42 54.71
C LEU A 127 -18.89 -25.61 55.93
N GLU A 128 -18.33 -25.63 57.15
CA GLU A 128 -19.07 -25.85 58.40
C GLU A 128 -19.32 -24.56 59.20
N GLU A 129 -18.52 -23.50 59.02
CA GLU A 129 -18.62 -22.25 59.79
C GLU A 129 -19.41 -21.12 59.11
N TYR A 130 -19.65 -21.18 57.79
CA TYR A 130 -20.28 -20.08 57.04
C TYR A 130 -21.49 -20.56 56.22
N GLU A 131 -22.66 -19.95 56.48
CA GLU A 131 -23.96 -20.32 55.89
C GLU A 131 -24.10 -19.85 54.42
N GLU A 132 -23.28 -18.89 53.99
CA GLU A 132 -23.30 -18.29 52.64
C GLU A 132 -22.08 -18.72 51.79
N VAL A 133 -21.99 -20.01 51.45
CA VAL A 133 -20.93 -20.48 50.55
C VAL A 133 -21.33 -20.23 49.10
N VAL A 134 -20.66 -19.26 48.47
CA VAL A 134 -20.76 -19.00 47.03
C VAL A 134 -19.84 -19.96 46.28
N LEU A 135 -20.45 -20.88 45.53
CA LEU A 135 -19.76 -21.88 44.72
C LEU A 135 -19.55 -21.35 43.29
N ARG A 136 -18.39 -21.65 42.70
CA ARG A 136 -18.06 -21.31 41.31
C ARG A 136 -18.12 -22.55 40.43
N CYS A 137 -18.95 -22.54 39.40
CA CYS A 137 -18.97 -23.61 38.40
C CYS A 137 -17.65 -23.64 37.62
N LEU A 138 -16.95 -24.78 37.56
CA LEU A 138 -15.67 -24.87 36.85
C LEU A 138 -15.84 -24.82 35.32
N GLU A 139 -17.04 -25.13 34.82
CA GLU A 139 -17.34 -25.18 33.38
C GLU A 139 -17.78 -23.83 32.81
N CYS A 140 -18.65 -23.07 33.50
CA CYS A 140 -19.14 -21.77 33.02
C CYS A 140 -18.73 -20.57 33.90
N ARG A 141 -18.01 -20.80 35.01
CA ARG A 141 -17.53 -19.80 35.97
C ARG A 141 -18.60 -18.97 36.68
N THR A 142 -19.89 -19.31 36.50
CA THR A 142 -21.00 -18.68 37.22
C THR A 142 -20.89 -18.95 38.72
N LEU A 143 -21.09 -17.90 39.51
CA LEU A 143 -21.19 -17.96 40.96
C LEU A 143 -22.64 -18.27 41.34
N TYR A 144 -22.87 -19.26 42.19
CA TYR A 144 -24.19 -19.65 42.67
C TYR A 144 -24.11 -20.02 44.15
N GLN A 145 -25.20 -19.84 44.90
CA GLN A 145 -25.24 -20.21 46.31
C GLN A 145 -25.53 -21.71 46.48
N ARG A 146 -25.14 -22.27 47.62
CA ARG A 146 -25.33 -23.69 47.91
C ARG A 146 -26.79 -24.14 47.83
N ASP A 147 -27.74 -23.29 48.21
CA ASP A 147 -29.17 -23.60 48.16
C ASP A 147 -29.75 -23.59 46.74
N ASP A 148 -29.11 -22.90 45.79
CA ASP A 148 -29.48 -22.91 44.38
C ASP A 148 -29.31 -24.30 43.74
N MET A 149 -28.39 -25.13 44.28
CA MET A 149 -28.25 -26.54 43.87
C MET A 149 -29.42 -27.40 44.34
N LYS A 150 -29.96 -27.14 45.54
CA LYS A 150 -31.14 -27.85 46.06
C LYS A 150 -32.40 -27.49 45.27
N GLN A 151 -32.46 -26.25 44.76
CA GLN A 151 -33.58 -25.74 43.96
C GLN A 151 -33.42 -25.96 42.43
N GLN A 152 -32.40 -26.71 41.98
CA GLN A 152 -32.09 -26.95 40.56
C GLN A 152 -31.91 -25.66 39.72
N GLN A 153 -31.38 -24.58 40.30
CA GLN A 153 -31.20 -23.32 39.58
C GLN A 153 -29.86 -23.23 38.81
N HIS A 154 -28.93 -24.18 39.00
CA HIS A 154 -27.72 -24.34 38.19
C HIS A 154 -27.57 -25.78 37.66
N THR A 155 -28.51 -26.20 36.82
CA THR A 155 -28.47 -27.50 36.12
C THR A 155 -27.45 -27.52 34.98
N LYS A 156 -27.12 -28.72 34.48
CA LYS A 156 -26.27 -28.89 33.28
C LYS A 156 -26.79 -28.10 32.07
N ILE A 157 -28.12 -27.97 31.92
CA ILE A 157 -28.74 -27.18 30.85
C ILE A 157 -28.50 -25.67 31.07
N GLN A 158 -28.59 -25.17 32.29
CA GLN A 158 -28.29 -23.76 32.61
C GLN A 158 -26.79 -23.44 32.49
N CYS A 159 -25.91 -24.37 32.86
CA CYS A 159 -24.47 -24.27 32.62
C CYS A 159 -24.17 -24.17 31.11
N LEU A 160 -24.73 -25.08 30.30
CA LEU A 160 -24.58 -25.05 28.84
C LEU A 160 -25.14 -23.75 28.22
N ARG A 161 -26.28 -23.25 28.71
CA ARG A 161 -26.82 -21.94 28.27
C ARG A 161 -25.87 -20.79 28.61
N GLN A 162 -25.27 -20.77 29.80
CA GLN A 162 -24.29 -19.76 30.16
C GLN A 162 -22.99 -19.86 29.34
N GLN A 163 -22.55 -21.08 29.04
CA GLN A 163 -21.44 -21.28 28.10
C GLN A 163 -21.78 -20.73 26.70
N MET A 164 -22.98 -20.99 26.18
CA MET A 164 -23.42 -20.44 24.90
C MET A 164 -23.49 -18.90 24.90
N LEU A 165 -23.99 -18.28 25.98
CA LEU A 165 -24.03 -16.83 26.13
C LEU A 165 -22.62 -16.23 26.22
N SER A 166 -21.72 -16.87 26.97
CA SER A 166 -20.30 -16.45 27.02
C SER A 166 -19.63 -16.56 25.65
N MET A 167 -19.95 -17.60 24.88
CA MET A 167 -19.43 -17.81 23.54
C MET A 167 -19.99 -16.80 22.53
N GLN A 168 -21.27 -16.42 22.66
CA GLN A 168 -21.86 -15.31 21.89
C GLN A 168 -21.19 -13.98 22.23
N SER A 169 -20.95 -13.69 23.51
CA SER A 169 -20.25 -12.47 23.93
C SER A 169 -18.81 -12.42 23.39
N ILE A 170 -18.08 -13.54 23.42
CA ILE A 170 -16.74 -13.65 22.83
C ILE A 170 -16.80 -13.46 21.31
N MET A 171 -17.79 -14.03 20.62
CA MET A 171 -17.97 -13.80 19.18
C MET A 171 -18.29 -12.33 18.86
N GLU A 172 -19.14 -11.67 19.63
CA GLU A 172 -19.45 -10.25 19.46
C GLU A 172 -18.22 -9.37 19.71
N GLN A 173 -17.45 -9.65 20.76
CA GLN A 173 -16.19 -8.95 21.02
C GLN A 173 -15.16 -9.17 19.91
N SER A 174 -15.02 -10.41 19.42
CA SER A 174 -14.17 -10.73 18.26
C SER A 174 -14.62 -9.99 17.01
N THR A 175 -15.92 -9.83 16.81
CA THR A 175 -16.48 -9.12 15.65
C THR A 175 -16.27 -7.60 15.77
N LYS A 176 -16.48 -7.02 16.95
CA LYS A 176 -16.15 -5.61 17.24
C LYS A 176 -14.65 -5.33 17.08
N LEU A 177 -13.80 -6.22 17.58
CA LEU A 177 -12.35 -6.10 17.42
C LEU A 177 -11.95 -6.18 15.94
N ARG A 178 -12.52 -7.12 15.17
CA ARG A 178 -12.32 -7.21 13.71
C ARG A 178 -12.78 -5.95 12.99
N GLN A 179 -13.95 -5.40 13.33
CA GLN A 179 -14.44 -4.14 12.76
C GLN A 179 -13.52 -2.97 13.10
N ALA A 180 -13.10 -2.83 14.36
CA ALA A 180 -12.17 -1.78 14.78
C ALA A 180 -10.81 -1.90 14.08
N THR A 181 -10.31 -3.13 13.92
CA THR A 181 -9.05 -3.43 13.22
C THR A 181 -9.18 -3.10 11.74
N PHE A 182 -10.28 -3.48 11.10
CA PHE A 182 -10.56 -3.17 9.71
C PHE A 182 -10.71 -1.66 9.47
N SER A 183 -11.42 -0.94 10.33
CA SER A 183 -11.52 0.52 10.28
C SER A 183 -10.17 1.20 10.46
N SER A 184 -9.30 0.72 11.37
CA SER A 184 -7.95 1.25 11.54
C SER A 184 -7.08 1.01 10.29
N ILE A 185 -7.17 -0.17 9.67
CA ILE A 185 -6.46 -0.49 8.43
C ILE A 185 -6.92 0.42 7.29
N LEU A 186 -8.25 0.59 7.13
CA LEU A 186 -8.83 1.50 6.14
C LEU A 186 -8.37 2.94 6.34
N GLN A 187 -8.35 3.42 7.58
CA GLN A 187 -7.88 4.78 7.89
C GLN A 187 -6.39 4.96 7.55
N LYS A 188 -5.54 3.97 7.87
CA LYS A 188 -4.12 4.00 7.50
C LYS A 188 -3.91 3.97 5.99
N GLN A 189 -4.68 3.15 5.26
CA GLN A 189 -4.63 3.11 3.80
C GLN A 189 -5.09 4.45 3.19
N GLN A 190 -6.13 5.07 3.73
CA GLN A 190 -6.59 6.39 3.29
C GLN A 190 -5.53 7.47 3.53
N GLN A 191 -4.86 7.46 4.68
CA GLN A 191 -3.75 8.38 4.96
C GLN A 191 -2.59 8.20 3.98
N GLN A 192 -2.25 6.95 3.64
CA GLN A 192 -1.22 6.68 2.63
C GLN A 192 -1.62 7.18 1.24
N LEU A 193 -2.88 6.98 0.83
CA LEU A 193 -3.39 7.51 -0.44
C LEU A 193 -3.33 9.04 -0.48
N ASN A 194 -3.75 9.72 0.59
CA ASN A 194 -3.67 11.18 0.67
C ASN A 194 -2.22 11.67 0.60
N ALA A 195 -1.27 10.99 1.26
CA ALA A 195 0.14 11.35 1.19
C ALA A 195 0.75 11.15 -0.22
N ILE A 196 0.29 10.12 -0.94
CA ILE A 196 0.69 9.91 -2.35
C ILE A 196 0.12 11.02 -3.22
N ASP A 197 -1.14 11.40 -3.02
CA ASP A 197 -1.80 12.46 -3.80
C ASP A 197 -1.15 13.83 -3.56
N GLU A 198 -0.81 14.16 -2.31
CA GLU A 198 -0.03 15.35 -1.98
C GLU A 198 1.34 15.36 -2.67
N ASN A 199 2.06 14.23 -2.68
CA ASN A 199 3.35 14.14 -3.37
C ASN A 199 3.20 14.32 -4.88
N LEU A 200 2.21 13.68 -5.50
CA LEU A 200 1.92 13.85 -6.92
C LEU A 200 1.56 15.30 -7.27
N ASN A 201 0.79 15.97 -6.42
CA ASN A 201 0.47 17.39 -6.59
C ASN A 201 1.73 18.26 -6.50
N VAL A 202 2.60 18.03 -5.51
CA VAL A 202 3.89 18.75 -5.40
C VAL A 202 4.78 18.53 -6.64
N GLN A 203 4.85 17.29 -7.16
CA GLN A 203 5.61 16.99 -8.38
C GLN A 203 5.03 17.68 -9.62
N ARG A 204 3.69 17.69 -9.75
CA ARG A 204 2.99 18.41 -10.82
C ARG A 204 3.33 19.90 -10.77
N ASP A 205 3.25 20.52 -9.60
CA ASP A 205 3.50 21.95 -9.43
C ASP A 205 4.99 22.29 -9.73
N LEU A 206 5.92 21.42 -9.33
CA LEU A 206 7.35 21.54 -9.68
C LEU A 206 7.60 21.42 -11.18
N PHE A 207 6.88 20.53 -11.87
CA PHE A 207 6.96 20.37 -13.31
C PHE A 207 6.38 21.59 -14.03
N GLU A 208 5.25 22.11 -13.57
CA GLU A 208 4.61 23.30 -14.10
C GLU A 208 5.50 24.54 -13.94
N GLN A 209 6.13 24.71 -12.78
CA GLN A 209 7.13 25.77 -12.57
C GLN A 209 8.31 25.68 -13.55
N LYS A 210 8.82 24.47 -13.80
CA LYS A 210 9.90 24.26 -14.78
C LYS A 210 9.45 24.59 -16.21
N LEU A 211 8.24 24.17 -16.58
CA LEU A 211 7.63 24.50 -17.87
C LEU A 211 7.50 26.01 -18.05
N ASN A 212 6.94 26.69 -17.06
CA ASN A 212 6.78 28.14 -17.10
C ASN A 212 8.13 28.86 -17.22
N SER A 213 9.16 28.42 -16.48
CA SER A 213 10.51 28.98 -16.62
C SER A 213 11.11 28.80 -18.02
N ILE A 214 10.85 27.66 -18.69
CA ILE A 214 11.29 27.42 -20.06
C ILE A 214 10.52 28.32 -21.03
N VAL A 215 9.20 28.43 -20.86
CA VAL A 215 8.34 29.31 -21.67
C VAL A 215 8.80 30.75 -21.53
N ASP A 216 9.05 31.24 -20.32
CA ASP A 216 9.54 32.60 -20.07
C ASP A 216 10.89 32.85 -20.75
N LYS A 217 11.82 31.90 -20.67
CA LYS A 217 13.13 32.01 -21.36
C LYS A 217 12.98 32.07 -22.87
N HIS A 218 12.15 31.21 -23.46
CA HIS A 218 11.90 31.25 -24.90
C HIS A 218 11.16 32.52 -25.32
N GLN A 219 10.23 33.02 -24.50
CA GLN A 219 9.53 34.28 -24.76
C GLN A 219 10.50 35.47 -24.73
N GLN A 220 11.44 35.49 -23.77
CA GLN A 220 12.49 36.51 -23.72
C GLN A 220 13.40 36.47 -24.94
N GLN A 221 13.79 35.27 -25.39
CA GLN A 221 14.58 35.12 -26.61
C GLN A 221 13.80 35.58 -27.84
N PHE A 222 12.51 35.23 -27.94
CA PHE A 222 11.65 35.68 -29.02
C PHE A 222 11.51 37.20 -29.04
N ASN A 223 11.25 37.83 -27.88
CA ASN A 223 11.17 39.28 -27.76
C ASN A 223 12.48 39.97 -28.17
N SER A 224 13.64 39.41 -27.78
CA SER A 224 14.94 39.93 -28.18
C SER A 224 15.16 39.86 -29.70
N VAL A 225 14.71 38.77 -30.35
CA VAL A 225 14.79 38.63 -31.81
C VAL A 225 13.83 39.60 -32.50
N ASP A 226 12.61 39.78 -31.98
CA ASP A 226 11.62 40.74 -32.49
C ASP A 226 12.12 42.19 -32.39
N GLU A 227 12.70 42.58 -31.26
CA GLU A 227 13.32 43.89 -31.09
C GLU A 227 14.48 44.12 -32.07
N ASN A 228 15.33 43.11 -32.28
CA ASN A 228 16.43 43.22 -33.23
C ASN A 228 15.91 43.35 -34.68
N LEU A 229 14.87 42.59 -35.05
CA LEU A 229 14.22 42.70 -36.35
C LEU A 229 13.61 44.09 -36.56
N LYS A 230 12.93 44.65 -35.54
CA LYS A 230 12.42 46.02 -35.58
C LYS A 230 13.54 47.04 -35.76
N LEU A 231 14.63 46.91 -35.02
CA LEU A 231 15.78 47.81 -35.15
C LEU A 231 16.40 47.75 -36.56
N GLN A 232 16.51 46.55 -37.14
CA GLN A 232 16.99 46.38 -38.53
C GLN A 232 16.03 46.97 -39.55
N HIS A 233 14.72 46.81 -39.35
CA HIS A 233 13.69 47.41 -40.20
C HIS A 233 13.78 48.95 -40.15
N ASP A 234 13.81 49.54 -38.96
CA ASP A 234 13.92 51.00 -38.78
C ASP A 234 15.19 51.55 -39.41
N LEU A 235 16.32 50.85 -39.24
CA LEU A 235 17.60 51.23 -39.84
C LEU A 235 17.55 51.17 -41.38
N PHE A 236 16.88 50.16 -41.94
CA PHE A 236 16.67 50.04 -43.37
C PHE A 236 15.77 51.15 -43.90
N GLU A 237 14.67 51.45 -43.21
CA GLU A 237 13.74 52.52 -43.56
C GLU A 237 14.41 53.89 -43.53
N GLN A 238 15.23 54.17 -42.51
CA GLN A 238 16.04 55.39 -42.46
C GLN A 238 17.03 55.49 -43.62
N LYS A 239 17.73 54.41 -43.96
CA LYS A 239 18.63 54.38 -45.12
C LYS A 239 17.87 54.62 -46.42
N LEU A 240 16.71 54.01 -46.59
CA LEU A 240 15.86 54.19 -47.77
C LEU A 240 15.43 55.66 -47.90
N LYS A 241 14.98 56.25 -46.80
CA LYS A 241 14.58 57.67 -46.73
C LYS A 241 15.73 58.61 -47.10
N SER A 242 16.93 58.36 -46.58
CA SER A 242 18.13 59.14 -46.93
C SER A 242 18.46 59.07 -48.42
N VAL A 243 18.35 57.89 -49.05
CA VAL A 243 18.55 57.71 -50.50
C VAL A 243 17.49 58.47 -51.29
N VAL A 244 16.22 58.37 -50.88
CA VAL A 244 15.11 59.10 -51.52
C VAL A 244 15.32 60.61 -51.43
N ASP A 245 15.69 61.13 -50.25
CA ASP A 245 15.94 62.55 -50.05
C ASP A 245 17.11 63.04 -50.91
N LYS A 246 18.18 62.24 -51.03
CA LYS A 246 19.33 62.57 -51.89
C LYS A 246 18.95 62.63 -53.37
N HIS A 247 18.19 61.66 -53.86
CA HIS A 247 17.69 61.68 -55.25
C HIS A 247 16.72 62.84 -55.48
N ARG A 248 15.86 63.16 -54.50
CA ARG A 248 14.95 64.30 -54.57
C ARG A 248 15.70 65.62 -54.69
N GLN A 249 16.77 65.81 -53.91
CA GLN A 249 17.63 67.00 -54.00
C GLN A 249 18.31 67.11 -55.37
N GLN A 250 18.83 65.99 -55.90
CA GLN A 250 19.40 65.96 -57.25
C GLN A 250 18.36 66.33 -58.32
N PHE A 251 17.15 65.78 -58.22
CA PHE A 251 16.06 66.09 -59.14
C PHE A 251 15.67 67.57 -59.08
N ASN A 252 15.52 68.13 -57.88
CA ASN A 252 15.21 69.56 -57.71
C ASN A 252 16.30 70.46 -58.30
N SER A 253 17.59 70.11 -58.13
CA SER A 253 18.70 70.86 -58.73
C SER A 253 18.66 70.82 -60.26
N VAL A 254 18.28 69.69 -60.85
CA VAL A 254 18.11 69.57 -62.31
C VAL A 254 16.90 70.38 -62.78
N ASP A 255 15.78 70.34 -62.06
CA ASP A 255 14.57 71.11 -62.36
C ASP A 255 14.83 72.63 -62.30
N GLU A 256 15.53 73.10 -61.28
CA GLU A 256 15.94 74.52 -61.17
C GLU A 256 16.88 74.94 -62.30
N ASN A 257 17.84 74.09 -62.69
CA ASN A 257 18.73 74.40 -63.81
C ASN A 257 17.95 74.46 -65.13
N LEU A 258 17.02 73.53 -65.37
CA LEU A 258 16.16 73.55 -66.55
C LEU A 258 15.28 74.80 -66.59
N LYS A 259 14.72 75.22 -65.46
CA LYS A 259 13.97 76.49 -65.35
C LYS A 259 14.86 77.69 -65.69
N LEU A 260 16.07 77.75 -65.13
CA LEU A 260 17.00 78.85 -65.41
C LEU A 260 17.37 78.91 -66.91
N GLN A 261 17.61 77.75 -67.54
CA GLN A 261 17.87 77.66 -68.98
C GLN A 261 16.66 78.11 -69.82
N HIS A 262 15.45 77.73 -69.40
CA HIS A 262 14.21 78.17 -70.05
C HIS A 262 14.04 79.69 -69.95
N ASP A 263 14.18 80.27 -68.76
CA ASP A 263 14.05 81.71 -68.53
C ASP A 263 15.09 82.50 -69.33
N LEU A 264 16.34 82.00 -69.41
CA LEU A 264 17.40 82.63 -70.20
C LEU A 264 17.09 82.60 -71.71
N PHE A 265 16.55 81.49 -72.19
CA PHE A 265 16.14 81.33 -73.57
C PHE A 265 14.97 82.25 -73.92
N GLU A 266 13.98 82.35 -73.03
CA GLU A 266 12.83 83.24 -73.17
C GLU A 266 13.26 84.72 -73.16
N GLN A 267 14.15 85.13 -72.26
CA GLN A 267 14.72 86.47 -72.26
C GLN A 267 15.49 86.80 -73.54
N ASN A 268 16.28 85.85 -74.07
CA ASN A 268 17.00 86.03 -75.32
C ASN A 268 16.04 86.19 -76.51
N LEU A 269 14.99 85.36 -76.58
CA LEU A 269 13.96 85.47 -77.60
C LEU A 269 13.25 86.82 -77.52
N ASN A 270 12.82 87.23 -76.32
CA ASN A 270 12.14 88.52 -76.12
C ASN A 270 13.06 89.69 -76.50
N SER A 271 14.35 89.66 -76.14
CA SER A 271 15.29 90.72 -76.56
C SER A 271 15.49 90.80 -78.08
N ILE A 272 15.50 89.65 -78.77
CA ILE A 272 15.57 89.61 -80.24
C ILE A 272 14.28 90.20 -80.85
N VAL A 273 13.12 89.80 -80.32
CA VAL A 273 11.81 90.32 -80.72
C VAL A 273 11.75 91.83 -80.53
N ASP A 274 12.16 92.35 -79.36
CA ASP A 274 12.18 93.78 -79.07
C ASP A 274 13.12 94.56 -80.01
N LYS A 275 14.30 94.01 -80.33
CA LYS A 275 15.23 94.62 -81.30
C LYS A 275 14.63 94.68 -82.70
N HIS A 276 14.02 93.59 -83.15
CA HIS A 276 13.35 93.54 -84.44
C HIS A 276 12.14 94.49 -84.48
N GLN A 277 11.40 94.59 -83.38
CA GLN A 277 10.27 95.52 -83.25
C GLN A 277 10.74 96.98 -83.27
N GLN A 278 11.85 97.32 -82.60
CA GLN A 278 12.44 98.66 -82.66
C GLN A 278 12.95 99.03 -84.05
N GLN A 279 13.60 98.09 -84.74
CA GLN A 279 14.00 98.27 -86.14
C GLN A 279 12.78 98.49 -87.04
N PHE A 280 11.74 97.69 -86.86
CA PHE A 280 10.48 97.83 -87.59
C PHE A 280 9.83 99.20 -87.33
N ASN A 281 9.75 99.63 -86.07
CA ASN A 281 9.18 100.92 -85.71
C ASN A 281 9.99 102.10 -86.28
N SER A 282 11.33 102.02 -86.25
CA SER A 282 12.21 103.04 -86.86
C SER A 282 12.04 103.14 -88.38
N VAL A 283 11.92 101.99 -89.06
CA VAL A 283 11.61 101.95 -90.50
C VAL A 283 10.22 102.53 -90.75
N ASN A 284 9.24 102.20 -89.92
CA ASN A 284 7.86 102.68 -90.04
C ASN A 284 7.76 104.20 -89.82
N GLU A 285 8.48 104.76 -88.84
CA GLU A 285 8.55 106.22 -88.64
C GLU A 285 9.25 106.93 -89.81
N THR A 286 10.31 106.33 -90.36
CA THR A 286 11.00 106.87 -91.55
C THR A 286 10.09 106.84 -92.78
N LEU A 287 9.33 105.75 -92.94
CA LEU A 287 8.36 105.58 -94.02
C LEU A 287 7.20 106.56 -93.87
N ASN A 288 6.70 106.79 -92.65
CA ASN A 288 5.65 107.77 -92.36
C ASN A 288 6.12 109.21 -92.60
N LEU A 289 7.38 109.56 -92.25
CA LEU A 289 7.93 110.88 -92.58
C LEU A 289 8.06 111.10 -94.09
N GLN A 290 8.41 110.04 -94.84
CA GLN A 290 8.43 110.08 -96.31
C GLN A 290 7.01 110.13 -96.90
N HIS A 291 6.06 109.44 -96.28
CA HIS A 291 4.65 109.48 -96.65
C HIS A 291 4.07 110.88 -96.46
N ASP A 292 4.30 111.53 -95.31
CA ASP A 292 3.80 112.90 -95.03
C ASP A 292 4.38 113.95 -96.00
N LEU A 293 5.66 113.81 -96.38
CA LEU A 293 6.31 114.67 -97.37
C LEU A 293 5.81 114.41 -98.81
N PHE A 294 5.44 113.17 -99.11
CA PHE A 294 4.90 112.76 -100.39
C PHE A 294 3.43 113.15 -100.53
N GLU A 295 2.64 113.03 -99.46
CA GLU A 295 1.21 113.37 -99.38
C GLU A 295 0.97 114.88 -99.53
N GLN A 296 1.86 115.73 -98.98
CA GLN A 296 1.84 117.18 -99.25
C GLN A 296 2.11 117.53 -100.72
N ASN A 297 2.93 116.74 -101.43
CA ASN A 297 3.22 116.93 -102.85
C ASN A 297 2.14 116.28 -103.75
N LEU A 298 1.53 115.18 -103.32
CA LEU A 298 0.48 114.49 -104.04
C LEU A 298 -0.83 115.27 -104.03
N ASN A 299 -1.20 115.92 -102.92
CA ASN A 299 -2.45 116.69 -102.85
C ASN A 299 -2.51 117.87 -103.83
N SER A 300 -1.37 118.33 -104.37
CA SER A 300 -1.30 119.30 -105.47
C SER A 300 -1.45 118.68 -106.88
N VAL A 301 -1.23 117.38 -107.02
CA VAL A 301 -1.19 116.65 -108.30
C VAL A 301 -2.42 115.73 -108.47
N VAL A 302 -2.98 115.25 -107.36
CA VAL A 302 -4.16 114.37 -107.28
C VAL A 302 -5.45 115.10 -107.68
N ASP A 303 -5.59 116.40 -107.38
CA ASP A 303 -6.68 117.24 -107.91
C ASP A 303 -6.66 117.33 -109.45
N LYS A 304 -5.52 117.05 -110.08
CA LYS A 304 -5.35 117.12 -111.53
C LYS A 304 -5.56 115.78 -112.23
N HIS A 305 -5.39 114.64 -111.57
CA HIS A 305 -5.36 113.30 -112.18
C HIS A 305 -6.40 112.29 -111.64
N GLN A 306 -7.36 112.70 -110.82
CA GLN A 306 -8.44 111.82 -110.33
C GLN A 306 -9.55 111.50 -111.36
N GLN A 307 -9.44 111.98 -112.61
CA GLN A 307 -10.32 111.57 -113.72
C GLN A 307 -9.81 110.38 -114.56
N GLN A 308 -8.73 109.69 -114.13
CA GLN A 308 -8.17 108.55 -114.87
C GLN A 308 -8.10 107.22 -114.08
N PHE A 309 -8.54 107.15 -112.81
CA PHE A 309 -8.23 106.01 -111.92
C PHE A 309 -9.36 105.00 -111.63
N ASN A 310 -10.54 105.13 -112.25
CA ASN A 310 -11.67 104.22 -112.00
C ASN A 310 -11.56 102.85 -112.71
N SER A 311 -10.42 102.50 -113.33
CA SER A 311 -10.17 101.17 -113.90
C SER A 311 -9.05 100.38 -113.21
N VAL A 312 -8.42 100.94 -112.17
CA VAL A 312 -7.35 100.27 -111.39
C VAL A 312 -7.91 99.62 -110.11
N ASP A 313 -9.03 100.12 -109.60
CA ASP A 313 -9.66 99.70 -108.34
C ASP A 313 -10.18 98.24 -108.39
N GLU A 314 -10.72 97.79 -109.52
CA GLU A 314 -11.15 96.39 -109.69
C GLU A 314 -9.97 95.39 -109.75
N ASN A 315 -8.79 95.82 -110.19
CA ASN A 315 -7.61 94.94 -110.32
C ASN A 315 -6.87 94.78 -108.97
N LEU A 316 -6.83 95.85 -108.15
CA LEU A 316 -6.28 95.79 -106.79
C LEU A 316 -7.13 94.94 -105.85
N LYS A 317 -8.46 94.98 -105.98
CA LYS A 317 -9.38 94.14 -105.19
C LYS A 317 -9.20 92.65 -105.49
N MET A 318 -9.01 92.29 -106.76
CA MET A 318 -8.75 90.91 -107.17
C MET A 318 -7.38 90.38 -106.71
N GLN A 319 -6.36 91.25 -106.64
CA GLN A 319 -5.04 90.89 -106.10
C GLN A 319 -5.07 90.74 -104.57
N HIS A 320 -5.85 91.57 -103.87
CA HIS A 320 -6.06 91.47 -102.42
C HIS A 320 -6.77 90.16 -102.06
N ASP A 321 -7.88 89.84 -102.73
CA ASP A 321 -8.63 88.59 -102.50
C ASP A 321 -7.78 87.35 -102.82
N LEU A 322 -6.92 87.41 -103.84
CA LEU A 322 -5.98 86.35 -104.18
C LEU A 322 -4.85 86.20 -103.15
N PHE A 323 -4.38 87.31 -102.58
CA PHE A 323 -3.35 87.30 -101.54
C PHE A 323 -3.90 86.78 -100.22
N GLU A 324 -5.11 87.18 -99.84
CA GLU A 324 -5.81 86.70 -98.64
C GLU A 324 -6.14 85.20 -98.74
N GLN A 325 -6.56 84.71 -99.93
CA GLN A 325 -6.67 83.28 -100.18
C GLN A 325 -5.34 82.54 -100.02
N LYS A 326 -4.24 83.09 -100.52
CA LYS A 326 -2.91 82.47 -100.38
C LYS A 326 -2.41 82.49 -98.94
N LEU A 327 -2.69 83.56 -98.19
CA LEU A 327 -2.30 83.68 -96.79
C LEU A 327 -3.06 82.69 -95.91
N ASN A 328 -4.39 82.60 -96.08
CA ASN A 328 -5.22 81.63 -95.36
C ASN A 328 -4.81 80.20 -95.69
N ALA A 329 -4.50 79.88 -96.95
CA ALA A 329 -3.97 78.57 -97.33
C ALA A 329 -2.61 78.25 -96.68
N VAL A 330 -1.75 79.24 -96.46
CA VAL A 330 -0.47 79.06 -95.74
C VAL A 330 -0.70 78.86 -94.25
N VAL A 331 -1.60 79.62 -93.63
CA VAL A 331 -1.97 79.48 -92.21
C VAL A 331 -2.59 78.10 -91.95
N ASP A 332 -3.55 77.68 -92.77
CA ASP A 332 -4.17 76.35 -92.66
C ASP A 332 -3.15 75.23 -92.83
N LYS A 333 -2.20 75.39 -93.76
CA LYS A 333 -1.11 74.43 -93.98
C LYS A 333 -0.15 74.37 -92.79
N GLN A 334 0.19 75.51 -92.20
CA GLN A 334 1.05 75.57 -91.02
C GLN A 334 0.36 74.99 -89.77
N GLN A 335 -0.94 75.20 -89.63
CA GLN A 335 -1.75 74.65 -88.55
C GLN A 335 -1.93 73.13 -88.69
N GLN A 336 -2.20 72.64 -89.91
CA GLN A 336 -2.18 71.20 -90.19
C GLN A 336 -0.82 70.56 -89.92
N GLN A 337 0.29 71.21 -90.29
CA GLN A 337 1.63 70.71 -90.02
C GLN A 337 1.92 70.63 -88.51
N SER A 338 1.47 71.63 -87.75
CA SER A 338 1.62 71.66 -86.28
C SER A 338 0.80 70.55 -85.61
N GLN A 339 -0.44 70.32 -86.06
CA GLN A 339 -1.29 69.24 -85.57
C GLN A 339 -0.71 67.85 -85.87
N LEU A 340 -0.16 67.66 -87.09
CA LEU A 340 0.53 66.43 -87.49
C LEU A 340 1.80 66.19 -86.67
N ALA A 341 2.53 67.24 -86.32
CA ALA A 341 3.70 67.15 -85.45
C ALA A 341 3.32 66.78 -84.01
N ALA A 342 2.26 67.39 -83.46
CA ALA A 342 1.73 67.05 -82.13
C ALA A 342 1.28 65.58 -82.06
N ASN A 343 0.46 65.14 -83.01
CA ASN A 343 -0.02 63.75 -83.08
C ASN A 343 1.12 62.72 -83.23
N LYS A 344 2.16 63.04 -84.02
CA LYS A 344 3.36 62.20 -84.12
C LYS A 344 4.14 62.15 -82.80
N THR A 345 4.14 63.23 -82.04
CA THR A 345 4.84 63.31 -80.75
C THR A 345 4.09 62.49 -79.70
N ASP A 346 2.76 62.59 -79.64
CA ASP A 346 1.90 61.78 -78.76
C ASP A 346 2.00 60.29 -79.09
N GLN A 347 2.03 59.93 -80.36
CA GLN A 347 2.25 58.53 -80.77
C GLN A 347 3.59 58.00 -80.25
N LYS A 348 4.67 58.77 -80.39
CA LYS A 348 5.99 58.38 -79.86
C LYS A 348 5.99 58.26 -78.34
N LEU A 349 5.33 59.19 -77.65
CA LEU A 349 5.23 59.17 -76.19
C LEU A 349 4.49 57.92 -75.71
N ASN A 350 3.36 57.59 -76.33
CA ASN A 350 2.58 56.40 -76.00
C ASN A 350 3.34 55.09 -76.29
N THR A 351 4.11 55.03 -77.38
CA THR A 351 4.99 53.88 -77.64
C THR A 351 6.06 53.72 -76.57
N ILE A 352 6.70 54.82 -76.15
CA ILE A 352 7.72 54.79 -75.08
C ILE A 352 7.11 54.35 -73.75
N VAL A 353 5.93 54.84 -73.39
CA VAL A 353 5.21 54.44 -72.17
C VAL A 353 4.86 52.95 -72.21
N TYR A 354 4.35 52.45 -73.34
CA TYR A 354 4.05 51.03 -73.51
C TYR A 354 5.31 50.15 -73.40
N GLU A 355 6.42 50.57 -74.03
CA GLU A 355 7.70 49.85 -73.94
C GLU A 355 8.28 49.86 -72.52
N GLN A 356 8.18 50.98 -71.80
CA GLN A 356 8.62 51.04 -70.41
C GLN A 356 7.74 50.17 -69.50
N GLN A 357 6.42 50.15 -69.70
CA GLN A 357 5.51 49.28 -68.95
C GLN A 357 5.84 47.80 -69.18
N GLN A 358 6.11 47.40 -70.42
CA GLN A 358 6.53 46.03 -70.75
C GLN A 358 7.85 45.65 -70.06
N LYS A 359 8.84 46.56 -70.05
CA LYS A 359 10.10 46.35 -69.31
C LYS A 359 9.87 46.23 -67.80
N LEU A 360 8.98 47.03 -67.23
CA LEU A 360 8.62 46.99 -65.81
C LEU A 360 8.00 45.63 -65.44
N ASN A 361 7.03 45.17 -66.24
CA ASN A 361 6.38 43.87 -66.05
C ASN A 361 7.40 42.72 -66.17
N ALA A 362 8.30 42.77 -67.15
CA ALA A 362 9.35 41.76 -67.30
C ALA A 362 10.32 41.72 -66.10
N VAL A 363 10.61 42.87 -65.48
CA VAL A 363 11.42 42.94 -64.25
C VAL A 363 10.65 42.33 -63.07
N ALA A 364 9.36 42.64 -62.91
CA ALA A 364 8.51 42.07 -61.88
C ALA A 364 8.44 40.53 -62.00
N ASP A 365 8.21 40.00 -63.21
CA ASP A 365 8.18 38.56 -63.48
C ASP A 365 9.52 37.87 -63.19
N LYS A 366 10.64 38.58 -63.45
CA LYS A 366 11.98 38.06 -63.16
C LYS A 366 12.23 38.01 -61.65
N GLN A 367 11.82 39.04 -60.91
CA GLN A 367 11.92 39.05 -59.45
C GLN A 367 11.01 38.00 -58.80
N GLN A 368 9.78 37.85 -59.30
CA GLN A 368 8.83 36.83 -58.85
C GLN A 368 9.42 35.42 -59.01
N ARG A 369 10.04 35.12 -60.18
CA ARG A 369 10.71 33.84 -60.42
C ARG A 369 11.89 33.60 -59.49
N GLN A 370 12.72 34.62 -59.24
CA GLN A 370 13.85 34.51 -58.32
C GLN A 370 13.40 34.28 -56.86
N LEU A 371 12.31 34.92 -56.45
CA LEU A 371 11.69 34.68 -55.14
C LEU A 371 11.15 33.26 -55.04
N GLN A 372 10.39 32.80 -56.04
CA GLN A 372 9.84 31.45 -56.07
C GLN A 372 10.95 30.38 -55.98
N GLU A 373 12.03 30.54 -56.75
CA GLU A 373 13.13 29.57 -56.73
C GLU A 373 13.86 29.54 -55.37
N LYS A 374 13.93 30.66 -54.66
CA LYS A 374 14.46 30.72 -53.29
C LYS A 374 13.50 30.08 -52.28
N THR A 375 12.19 30.31 -52.43
CA THR A 375 11.15 29.67 -51.61
C THR A 375 11.21 28.15 -51.77
N ASP A 376 11.22 27.64 -53.00
CA ASP A 376 11.26 26.20 -53.29
C ASP A 376 12.54 25.55 -52.71
N LYS A 377 13.70 26.21 -52.82
CA LYS A 377 14.95 25.75 -52.21
C LYS A 377 14.90 25.75 -50.68
N THR A 378 14.17 26.69 -50.10
CA THR A 378 13.99 26.78 -48.64
C THR A 378 13.05 25.67 -48.17
N ASP A 379 11.95 25.44 -48.87
CA ASP A 379 11.00 24.35 -48.59
C ASP A 379 11.67 22.98 -48.70
N GLN A 380 12.50 22.76 -49.73
CA GLN A 380 13.30 21.53 -49.84
C GLN A 380 14.23 21.33 -48.64
N LYS A 381 14.89 22.39 -48.15
CA LYS A 381 15.75 22.33 -46.96
C LYS A 381 14.97 22.03 -45.70
N ILE A 382 13.81 22.68 -45.51
CA ILE A 382 12.91 22.46 -44.37
C ILE A 382 12.44 21.00 -44.38
N ASN A 383 11.94 20.50 -45.51
CA ASN A 383 11.46 19.12 -45.64
C ASN A 383 12.59 18.11 -45.39
N THR A 384 13.81 18.39 -45.84
CA THR A 384 14.98 17.55 -45.55
C THR A 384 15.32 17.54 -44.06
N MET A 385 15.24 18.70 -43.36
CA MET A 385 15.45 18.78 -41.92
C MET A 385 14.36 18.03 -41.14
N ILE A 386 13.10 18.20 -41.52
CA ILE A 386 11.96 17.47 -40.94
C ILE A 386 12.18 15.96 -41.09
N PHE A 387 12.55 15.48 -42.28
CA PHE A 387 12.82 14.06 -42.51
C PHE A 387 13.96 13.55 -41.62
N LYS A 388 15.08 14.29 -41.50
CA LYS A 388 16.19 13.91 -40.62
C LYS A 388 15.76 13.86 -39.15
N GLN A 389 14.99 14.83 -38.68
CA GLN A 389 14.46 14.84 -37.31
C GLN A 389 13.48 13.68 -37.08
N GLN A 390 12.60 13.38 -38.03
CA GLN A 390 11.71 12.22 -37.95
C GLN A 390 12.48 10.89 -37.86
N GLN A 391 13.58 10.74 -38.61
CA GLN A 391 14.43 9.54 -38.51
C GLN A 391 15.15 9.45 -37.16
N GLN A 392 15.63 10.58 -36.62
CA GLN A 392 16.21 10.61 -35.27
C GLN A 392 15.19 10.22 -34.21
N VAL A 393 13.96 10.75 -34.29
CA VAL A 393 12.86 10.40 -33.37
C VAL A 393 12.53 8.92 -33.46
N LYS A 394 12.47 8.33 -34.66
CA LYS A 394 12.27 6.87 -34.84
C LYS A 394 13.36 6.06 -34.15
N SER A 395 14.62 6.39 -34.37
CA SER A 395 15.76 5.71 -33.74
C SER A 395 15.73 5.81 -32.20
N ILE A 396 15.36 6.97 -31.66
CA ILE A 396 15.19 7.17 -30.22
C ILE A 396 14.05 6.29 -29.69
N HIS A 397 12.91 6.25 -30.39
CA HIS A 397 11.76 5.44 -30.00
C HIS A 397 12.11 3.95 -29.95
N GLU A 398 12.75 3.42 -30.99
CA GLU A 398 13.22 2.02 -31.05
C GLU A 398 14.20 1.70 -29.90
N THR A 399 15.07 2.64 -29.55
CA THR A 399 16.02 2.48 -28.43
C THR A 399 15.29 2.46 -27.08
N ILE A 400 14.26 3.29 -26.91
CA ILE A 400 13.44 3.31 -25.69
C ILE A 400 12.67 2.00 -25.55
N ASP A 401 12.05 1.51 -26.62
CA ASP A 401 11.31 0.25 -26.63
C ASP A 401 12.21 -0.94 -26.26
N GLN A 402 13.43 -1.00 -26.81
CA GLN A 402 14.40 -2.03 -26.44
C GLN A 402 14.78 -1.96 -24.95
N LYS A 403 15.01 -0.75 -24.40
CA LYS A 403 15.33 -0.59 -22.98
C LYS A 403 14.16 -0.97 -22.08
N MET A 404 12.93 -0.59 -22.44
CA MET A 404 11.74 -0.99 -21.70
C MET A 404 11.58 -2.50 -21.68
N LYS A 405 11.79 -3.18 -22.81
CA LYS A 405 11.71 -4.64 -22.90
C LYS A 405 12.76 -5.33 -22.02
N LEU A 406 14.01 -4.88 -22.06
CA LEU A 406 15.07 -5.40 -21.18
C LEU A 406 14.76 -5.19 -19.69
N GLN A 407 14.17 -4.03 -19.35
CA GLN A 407 13.80 -3.73 -17.97
C GLN A 407 12.60 -4.58 -17.51
N GLN A 408 11.64 -4.83 -18.39
CA GLN A 408 10.53 -5.75 -18.13
C GLN A 408 11.05 -7.17 -17.89
N ASP A 409 11.88 -7.70 -18.79
CA ASP A 409 12.48 -9.04 -18.66
C ASP A 409 13.29 -9.17 -17.36
N SER A 410 14.08 -8.15 -17.00
CA SER A 410 14.82 -8.14 -15.73
C SER A 410 13.90 -8.14 -14.52
N THR A 411 12.75 -7.47 -14.60
CA THR A 411 11.78 -7.38 -13.49
C THR A 411 11.04 -8.71 -13.34
N GLU A 412 10.61 -9.32 -14.44
CA GLU A 412 9.98 -10.64 -14.46
C GLU A 412 10.90 -11.73 -13.90
N GLN A 413 12.20 -11.71 -14.27
CA GLN A 413 13.19 -12.62 -13.69
C GLN A 413 13.34 -12.45 -12.18
N LYS A 414 13.40 -11.21 -11.67
CA LYS A 414 13.47 -10.94 -10.23
C LYS A 414 12.21 -11.41 -9.50
N LEU A 415 11.04 -11.21 -10.10
CA LEU A 415 9.76 -11.63 -9.52
C LEU A 415 9.67 -13.16 -9.44
N SER A 416 10.05 -13.86 -10.52
CA SER A 416 10.12 -15.32 -10.58
C SER A 416 11.09 -15.90 -9.54
N ALA A 417 12.29 -15.31 -9.41
CA ALA A 417 13.25 -15.73 -8.40
C ALA A 417 12.74 -15.54 -6.97
N ASN A 418 12.00 -14.46 -6.70
CA ASN A 418 11.38 -14.22 -5.40
C ASN A 418 10.27 -15.23 -5.10
N TYR A 419 9.44 -15.53 -6.10
CA TYR A 419 8.38 -16.55 -5.99
C TYR A 419 8.97 -17.93 -5.64
N VAL A 420 10.04 -18.35 -6.31
CA VAL A 420 10.72 -19.63 -6.01
C VAL A 420 11.28 -19.65 -4.59
N LYS A 421 11.89 -18.55 -4.11
CA LYS A 421 12.38 -18.46 -2.72
C LYS A 421 11.26 -18.57 -1.70
N GLN A 422 10.12 -17.92 -1.95
CA GLN A 422 8.96 -18.02 -1.06
C GLN A 422 8.40 -19.45 -1.03
N GLN A 423 8.33 -20.13 -2.18
CA GLN A 423 7.91 -21.54 -2.25
C GLN A 423 8.83 -22.46 -1.43
N GLN A 424 10.15 -22.26 -1.50
CA GLN A 424 11.10 -23.02 -0.68
C GLN A 424 10.92 -22.78 0.82
N GLN A 425 10.69 -21.52 1.23
CA GLN A 425 10.42 -21.19 2.63
C GLN A 425 9.14 -21.85 3.15
N ILE A 426 8.09 -21.89 2.33
CA ILE A 426 6.83 -22.57 2.68
C ILE A 426 7.09 -24.07 2.90
N GLN A 427 7.82 -24.73 2.00
CA GLN A 427 8.15 -26.14 2.14
C GLN A 427 8.97 -26.44 3.42
N GLU A 428 9.93 -25.57 3.77
CA GLU A 428 10.68 -25.72 5.02
C GLU A 428 9.79 -25.56 6.27
N ILE A 429 8.83 -24.63 6.23
CA ILE A 429 7.88 -24.44 7.33
C ILE A 429 6.98 -25.67 7.46
N GLU A 430 6.44 -26.19 6.36
CA GLU A 430 5.62 -27.40 6.34
C GLU A 430 6.37 -28.59 6.97
N SER A 431 7.62 -28.82 6.56
CA SER A 431 8.46 -29.89 7.12
C SER A 431 8.67 -29.73 8.64
N LYS A 432 8.94 -28.50 9.11
CA LYS A 432 9.14 -28.23 10.55
C LYS A 432 7.85 -28.42 11.36
N VAL A 433 6.71 -28.05 10.79
CA VAL A 433 5.40 -28.26 11.41
C VAL A 433 5.12 -29.76 11.55
N ASP A 434 5.36 -30.54 10.49
CA ASP A 434 5.17 -31.99 10.52
C ASP A 434 6.07 -32.69 11.54
N GLU A 435 7.35 -32.30 11.63
CA GLU A 435 8.27 -32.81 12.66
C GLU A 435 7.77 -32.48 14.08
N THR A 436 7.29 -31.25 14.30
CA THR A 436 6.79 -30.80 15.60
C THR A 436 5.52 -31.55 16.03
N ILE A 437 4.59 -31.73 15.08
CA ILE A 437 3.35 -32.48 15.32
C ILE A 437 3.68 -33.94 15.59
N SER A 438 4.54 -34.56 14.78
CA SER A 438 4.97 -35.95 14.95
C SER A 438 5.64 -36.17 16.31
N GLY A 439 6.54 -35.27 16.72
CA GLY A 439 7.18 -35.28 18.03
C GLY A 439 6.16 -35.17 19.18
N SER A 440 5.21 -34.25 19.07
CA SER A 440 4.15 -34.06 20.07
C SER A 440 3.23 -35.28 20.19
N VAL A 441 2.83 -35.87 19.06
CA VAL A 441 2.01 -37.08 19.01
C VAL A 441 2.75 -38.27 19.65
N LYS A 442 4.05 -38.43 19.38
CA LYS A 442 4.87 -39.48 20.00
C LYS A 442 4.95 -39.30 21.53
N ASN A 443 5.11 -38.07 21.99
CA ASN A 443 5.18 -37.74 23.41
C ASN A 443 3.84 -38.00 24.12
N LEU A 444 2.72 -37.60 23.50
CA LEU A 444 1.38 -37.90 24.01
C LEU A 444 1.11 -39.41 24.09
N LYS A 445 1.53 -40.19 23.08
CA LYS A 445 1.42 -41.66 23.12
C LYS A 445 2.20 -42.26 24.28
N GLN A 446 3.41 -41.75 24.55
CA GLN A 446 4.22 -42.21 25.68
C GLN A 446 3.58 -41.85 27.02
N GLN A 447 3.11 -40.62 27.18
CA GLN A 447 2.41 -40.17 28.39
C GLN A 447 1.13 -40.98 28.65
N MET A 448 0.40 -41.33 27.59
CA MET A 448 -0.81 -42.15 27.68
C MET A 448 -0.49 -43.60 28.08
N ALA A 449 0.67 -44.13 27.68
CA ALA A 449 1.16 -45.44 28.11
C ALA A 449 1.58 -45.44 29.61
N ASP A 450 2.24 -44.39 30.07
CA ASP A 450 2.70 -44.27 31.45
C ASP A 450 1.56 -44.09 32.46
N VAL A 451 0.41 -43.53 32.03
CA VAL A 451 -0.83 -43.44 32.83
C VAL A 451 -1.49 -44.82 33.04
N ILE A 452 -1.23 -45.81 32.18
CA ILE A 452 -1.80 -47.17 32.27
C ILE A 452 -0.79 -48.11 32.93
N LYS A 453 -0.35 -47.78 34.15
CA LYS A 453 0.57 -48.64 34.91
C LYS A 453 -0.20 -49.80 35.55
N ARG A 454 -0.37 -50.89 34.80
CA ARG A 454 -1.03 -52.11 35.30
C ARG A 454 -0.15 -52.85 36.29
N LYS A 455 -0.73 -53.31 37.40
CA LYS A 455 -0.12 -54.11 38.44
C LYS A 455 -0.89 -55.41 38.59
N LEU A 456 -0.24 -56.53 38.25
CA LEU A 456 -0.77 -57.87 38.44
C LEU A 456 -0.45 -58.36 39.87
N ILE A 457 -1.49 -58.72 40.62
CA ILE A 457 -1.41 -59.31 41.95
C ILE A 457 -1.72 -60.81 41.80
N THR A 458 -0.76 -61.67 42.13
CA THR A 458 -0.89 -63.14 42.03
C THR A 458 -0.88 -63.84 43.38
N PHE A 459 -0.86 -63.08 44.48
CA PHE A 459 -0.84 -63.58 45.86
C PHE A 459 0.39 -64.40 46.29
N ASN A 460 1.32 -64.74 45.38
CA ASN A 460 2.55 -65.47 45.73
C ASN A 460 3.50 -64.69 46.63
N ASP A 461 3.53 -63.36 46.53
CA ASP A 461 4.39 -62.49 47.32
C ASP A 461 3.79 -62.14 48.69
N VAL A 462 2.69 -62.80 49.08
CA VAL A 462 2.21 -62.84 50.48
C VAL A 462 3.18 -63.61 51.40
N ALA A 463 4.36 -63.99 50.89
CA ALA A 463 5.42 -64.85 51.44
C ALA A 463 6.00 -64.47 52.82
N ASN A 464 5.52 -63.42 53.48
CA ASN A 464 5.74 -63.21 54.92
C ASN A 464 4.83 -64.07 55.80
N ALA A 465 3.94 -64.85 55.20
CA ALA A 465 3.13 -65.86 55.85
C ALA A 465 3.99 -67.05 56.32
N THR A 466 4.29 -67.14 57.61
CA THR A 466 4.91 -68.33 58.23
C THR A 466 3.99 -69.57 58.25
N THR A 467 2.87 -69.55 57.51
CA THR A 467 1.79 -70.56 57.53
C THR A 467 1.29 -70.86 56.11
N THR A 468 0.74 -72.06 55.90
CA THR A 468 0.13 -72.50 54.63
C THR A 468 -1.28 -71.93 54.39
N TYR A 469 -1.81 -71.16 55.34
CA TYR A 469 -3.15 -70.60 55.36
C TYR A 469 -3.20 -69.38 56.28
N GLY A 470 -3.91 -68.32 55.90
CA GLY A 470 -4.07 -67.13 56.75
C GLY A 470 -4.81 -65.99 56.05
N ARG A 471 -4.90 -64.83 56.71
CA ARG A 471 -5.55 -63.63 56.15
C ARG A 471 -4.53 -62.80 55.38
N ILE A 472 -4.95 -62.24 54.24
CA ILE A 472 -4.14 -61.25 53.53
C ILE A 472 -4.02 -60.00 54.41
N PRO A 473 -2.79 -59.53 54.73
CA PRO A 473 -2.61 -58.41 55.63
C PRO A 473 -2.97 -57.08 54.96
N ASN A 474 -3.54 -56.15 55.74
CA ASN A 474 -3.70 -54.77 55.30
C ASN A 474 -2.34 -54.15 54.93
N GLY A 475 -2.35 -53.33 53.89
CA GLY A 475 -1.13 -52.76 53.29
C GLY A 475 -0.51 -53.66 52.21
N TYR A 476 -0.92 -54.93 52.06
CA TYR A 476 -0.49 -55.77 50.95
C TYR A 476 -0.83 -55.09 49.62
N HIS A 477 0.20 -54.83 48.82
CA HIS A 477 0.15 -54.03 47.60
C HIS A 477 -0.46 -52.62 47.73
N GLY A 478 -0.52 -52.05 48.93
CA GLY A 478 -1.04 -50.69 49.19
C GLY A 478 -2.56 -50.62 49.38
N LEU A 479 -3.22 -51.76 49.59
CA LEU A 479 -4.67 -51.86 49.80
C LEU A 479 -5.00 -52.42 51.19
N ASN A 480 -6.18 -52.07 51.67
CA ASN A 480 -6.81 -52.71 52.82
C ASN A 480 -7.69 -53.86 52.33
N TRP A 481 -7.59 -55.02 52.99
CA TRP A 481 -8.22 -56.27 52.59
C TRP A 481 -9.13 -56.76 53.72
N ASP A 482 -10.39 -57.03 53.39
CA ASP A 482 -11.41 -57.50 54.32
C ASP A 482 -11.97 -58.85 53.83
N ASN A 483 -11.86 -59.86 54.68
CA ASN A 483 -12.22 -61.26 54.40
C ASN A 483 -11.52 -61.88 53.17
N PHE A 484 -10.32 -61.40 52.83
CA PHE A 484 -9.44 -62.07 51.88
C PHE A 484 -8.52 -63.03 52.65
N TRP A 485 -8.64 -64.33 52.37
CA TRP A 485 -7.75 -65.35 52.93
C TRP A 485 -6.84 -65.91 51.85
N TYR A 486 -5.58 -66.19 52.19
CA TYR A 486 -4.68 -66.91 51.31
C TYR A 486 -4.58 -68.38 51.71
N LEU A 487 -4.33 -69.23 50.72
CA LEU A 487 -4.12 -70.66 50.88
C LEU A 487 -2.95 -71.10 50.00
N HIS A 488 -2.05 -71.90 50.57
CA HIS A 488 -0.99 -72.57 49.83
C HIS A 488 -1.50 -73.87 49.18
N GLU A 489 -1.01 -74.20 47.99
CA GLU A 489 -1.44 -75.40 47.24
C GLU A 489 -1.38 -76.71 48.04
N SER A 490 -0.42 -76.84 48.96
CA SER A 490 -0.27 -78.05 49.79
C SER A 490 -1.44 -78.28 50.76
N TYR A 491 -2.24 -77.25 51.03
CA TYR A 491 -3.44 -77.30 51.88
C TYR A 491 -4.75 -77.29 51.07
N ALA A 492 -4.67 -77.29 49.74
CA ALA A 492 -5.85 -77.30 48.88
C ALA A 492 -6.64 -78.62 48.99
N ASN A 493 -7.95 -78.50 49.17
CA ASN A 493 -8.83 -79.66 49.11
C ASN A 493 -8.85 -80.21 47.67
N LYS A 494 -8.31 -81.41 47.47
CA LYS A 494 -8.20 -82.03 46.14
C LYS A 494 -9.55 -82.32 45.46
N ASN A 495 -10.63 -82.41 46.24
CA ASN A 495 -11.99 -82.69 45.76
C ASN A 495 -12.85 -81.41 45.68
N SER A 496 -12.24 -80.30 45.29
CA SER A 496 -12.88 -78.98 45.21
C SER A 496 -12.39 -78.22 43.98
N GLY A 497 -12.81 -76.97 43.80
CA GLY A 497 -12.26 -76.06 42.80
C GLY A 497 -10.91 -75.45 43.14
N TYR A 498 -10.39 -75.60 44.36
CA TYR A 498 -9.08 -75.03 44.76
C TYR A 498 -7.91 -75.46 43.84
N PRO A 499 -7.77 -76.73 43.43
CA PRO A 499 -6.70 -77.15 42.52
C PRO A 499 -6.69 -76.41 41.16
N ASN A 500 -7.83 -75.87 40.72
CA ASN A 500 -7.94 -75.19 39.43
C ASN A 500 -7.45 -73.74 39.45
N ALA A 501 -7.16 -73.18 40.63
CA ALA A 501 -6.84 -71.78 40.83
C ALA A 501 -5.32 -71.47 40.90
N PHE A 502 -4.47 -72.46 41.13
CA PHE A 502 -3.00 -72.30 41.25
C PHE A 502 -2.30 -72.15 39.89
N ARG A 503 -2.74 -71.18 39.07
CA ARG A 503 -2.16 -70.92 37.73
C ARG A 503 -1.03 -69.93 37.73
N HIS A 504 -1.03 -69.03 38.71
CA HIS A 504 -0.09 -67.93 38.82
C HIS A 504 0.96 -68.16 39.91
N GLY A 505 0.93 -69.33 40.58
CA GLY A 505 1.90 -69.85 41.54
C GLY A 505 1.23 -70.63 42.67
N HIS A 506 1.87 -70.67 43.84
CA HIS A 506 1.51 -71.58 44.93
C HIS A 506 0.50 -71.03 45.93
N TYR A 507 0.11 -69.75 45.81
CA TYR A 507 -0.87 -69.12 46.69
C TYR A 507 -2.05 -68.56 45.88
N ILE A 508 -3.24 -68.66 46.47
CA ILE A 508 -4.49 -68.10 45.95
C ILE A 508 -5.17 -67.29 47.03
N ALA A 509 -6.11 -66.41 46.67
CA ALA A 509 -7.01 -65.76 47.61
C ALA A 509 -8.42 -66.37 47.55
N PHE A 510 -9.16 -66.42 48.65
CA PHE A 510 -10.55 -66.88 48.69
C PHE A 510 -11.34 -66.17 49.79
N ASN A 511 -12.67 -66.23 49.72
CA ASN A 511 -13.54 -65.75 50.80
C ASN A 511 -13.87 -66.88 51.77
N GLU A 512 -13.44 -66.75 53.02
CA GLU A 512 -13.75 -67.76 54.03
C GLU A 512 -15.23 -67.67 54.46
N GLY A 513 -15.85 -68.85 54.60
CA GLY A 513 -17.21 -69.00 55.11
C GLY A 513 -18.31 -68.43 54.19
N GLY A 514 -18.04 -68.24 52.90
CA GLY A 514 -18.98 -67.68 51.92
C GLY A 514 -19.34 -66.21 52.17
N ARG A 515 -18.63 -65.51 53.07
CA ARG A 515 -18.89 -64.11 53.38
C ARG A 515 -18.38 -63.20 52.25
N PRO A 516 -18.95 -62.00 52.04
CA PRO A 516 -18.39 -61.06 51.09
C PRO A 516 -16.93 -60.73 51.43
N MET A 517 -16.12 -60.50 50.42
CA MET A 517 -14.75 -60.00 50.58
C MET A 517 -14.64 -58.64 49.91
N SER A 518 -13.92 -57.70 50.52
CA SER A 518 -13.73 -56.38 49.94
C SER A 518 -12.30 -55.88 50.06
N MET A 519 -11.88 -55.07 49.11
CA MET A 519 -10.60 -54.39 49.13
C MET A 519 -10.83 -52.89 48.93
N SER A 520 -10.03 -52.07 49.61
CA SER A 520 -10.16 -50.61 49.54
C SER A 520 -8.80 -49.92 49.54
N SER A 521 -8.74 -48.74 48.93
CA SER A 521 -7.55 -47.88 48.97
C SER A 521 -7.38 -47.21 50.33
N LEU A 522 -6.22 -46.61 50.53
CA LEU A 522 -5.99 -45.65 51.61
C LEU A 522 -6.90 -44.41 51.44
N PRO A 523 -7.19 -43.66 52.52
CA PRO A 523 -8.01 -42.45 52.43
C PRO A 523 -7.54 -41.51 51.31
N HIS A 524 -8.51 -41.00 50.53
CA HIS A 524 -8.30 -40.09 49.39
C HIS A 524 -7.54 -40.66 48.18
N ALA A 525 -7.19 -41.95 48.17
CA ALA A 525 -6.65 -42.62 46.99
C ALA A 525 -7.74 -43.38 46.22
N THR A 526 -7.55 -43.57 44.92
CA THR A 526 -8.40 -44.42 44.06
C THR A 526 -7.52 -45.40 43.30
N PHE A 527 -8.13 -46.48 42.81
CA PHE A 527 -7.48 -47.45 41.93
C PHE A 527 -8.43 -47.87 40.80
N ASN A 528 -7.85 -48.48 39.77
CA ASN A 528 -8.54 -49.06 38.64
C ASN A 528 -8.48 -50.58 38.75
N ILE A 529 -9.52 -51.29 38.26
CA ILE A 529 -9.50 -52.74 38.09
C ILE A 529 -9.81 -53.11 36.65
N PHE A 530 -8.88 -53.80 36.01
CA PHE A 530 -9.00 -54.19 34.61
C PHE A 530 -9.61 -55.58 34.50
N THR A 531 -8.99 -56.57 35.16
CA THR A 531 -9.40 -57.98 35.09
C THR A 531 -9.20 -58.67 36.43
N PHE A 532 -9.92 -59.77 36.64
CA PHE A 532 -9.64 -60.73 37.71
C PHE A 532 -9.84 -62.15 37.20
N GLU A 533 -9.18 -63.13 37.82
CA GLU A 533 -9.40 -64.53 37.50
C GLU A 533 -10.01 -65.26 38.70
N ALA A 534 -11.11 -65.99 38.48
CA ALA A 534 -11.85 -66.65 39.55
C ALA A 534 -12.49 -67.99 39.15
N ASN A 535 -12.78 -68.80 40.17
CA ASN A 535 -13.63 -69.99 40.10
C ASN A 535 -14.37 -70.27 41.41
N ALA A 536 -15.36 -71.15 41.37
CA ALA A 536 -16.06 -71.59 42.58
C ALA A 536 -15.24 -72.66 43.32
N ALA A 537 -15.38 -72.76 44.65
CA ALA A 537 -14.71 -73.79 45.44
C ALA A 537 -15.55 -75.09 45.53
N PHE A 538 -16.83 -75.00 45.89
CA PHE A 538 -17.66 -76.19 46.19
C PHE A 538 -19.00 -76.23 45.44
N TYR A 539 -19.29 -75.21 44.64
CA TYR A 539 -20.59 -74.99 44.02
C TYR A 539 -20.48 -74.97 42.49
N ASP A 540 -21.43 -75.64 41.82
CA ASP A 540 -21.70 -75.48 40.40
C ASP A 540 -22.51 -74.20 40.16
N SER A 541 -22.14 -73.47 39.10
CA SER A 541 -22.85 -72.26 38.66
C SER A 541 -23.08 -71.24 39.79
N LEU A 542 -22.06 -71.01 40.62
CA LEU A 542 -22.09 -70.04 41.71
C LEU A 542 -22.13 -68.62 41.14
N GLN A 543 -23.05 -67.78 41.60
CA GLN A 543 -23.07 -66.38 41.17
C GLN A 543 -22.15 -65.54 42.03
N LEU A 544 -21.39 -64.65 41.39
CA LEU A 544 -20.52 -63.68 42.05
C LEU A 544 -20.87 -62.28 41.58
N THR A 545 -21.38 -61.44 42.48
CA THR A 545 -21.54 -60.00 42.22
C THR A 545 -20.28 -59.26 42.64
N ILE A 546 -19.75 -58.46 41.74
CA ILE A 546 -18.63 -57.56 41.93
C ILE A 546 -19.20 -56.14 41.93
N THR A 547 -18.88 -55.36 42.95
CA THR A 547 -19.39 -53.98 43.12
C THR A 547 -18.22 -53.03 43.35
N GLY A 548 -18.12 -51.99 42.53
CA GLY A 548 -17.15 -50.91 42.66
C GLY A 548 -17.78 -49.66 43.27
N PHE A 549 -17.12 -49.08 44.25
CA PHE A 549 -17.59 -47.89 44.97
C PHE A 549 -16.63 -46.72 44.77
N ARG A 550 -17.18 -45.52 44.91
CA ARG A 550 -16.43 -44.27 45.08
C ARG A 550 -17.12 -43.41 46.12
N ASN A 551 -16.38 -42.98 47.14
CA ASN A 551 -16.89 -42.23 48.27
C ASN A 551 -18.14 -42.90 48.88
N GLN A 552 -18.06 -44.21 49.10
CA GLN A 552 -19.15 -45.07 49.61
C GLN A 552 -20.37 -45.23 48.68
N LYS A 553 -20.41 -44.57 47.52
CA LYS A 553 -21.47 -44.74 46.53
C LYS A 553 -21.11 -45.85 45.55
N GLU A 554 -22.03 -46.78 45.33
CA GLU A 554 -21.91 -47.77 44.25
C GLU A 554 -21.90 -47.06 42.89
N ILE A 555 -20.85 -47.28 42.10
CA ILE A 555 -20.68 -46.71 40.75
C ILE A 555 -20.53 -47.77 39.66
N TYR A 556 -20.19 -49.00 40.03
CA TYR A 556 -20.12 -50.13 39.11
C TYR A 556 -20.66 -51.40 39.75
N THR A 557 -21.33 -52.24 38.96
CA THR A 557 -21.78 -53.57 39.39
C THR A 557 -21.75 -54.55 38.21
N LYS A 558 -21.33 -55.78 38.46
CA LYS A 558 -21.35 -56.88 37.48
C LYS A 558 -21.54 -58.20 38.21
N THR A 559 -22.42 -59.05 37.68
CA THR A 559 -22.59 -60.41 38.16
C THR A 559 -22.05 -61.38 37.13
N VAL A 560 -21.23 -62.33 37.59
CA VAL A 560 -20.68 -63.43 36.77
C VAL A 560 -21.06 -64.77 37.37
N THR A 561 -21.06 -65.81 36.54
CA THR A 561 -21.26 -67.20 36.97
C THR A 561 -19.90 -67.89 37.01
N LEU A 562 -19.60 -68.52 38.14
CA LEU A 562 -18.38 -69.27 38.40
C LEU A 562 -18.67 -70.76 38.35
N GLU A 563 -17.75 -71.51 37.76
CA GLU A 563 -17.75 -72.96 37.75
C GLU A 563 -16.64 -73.48 38.67
N TYR A 564 -16.83 -74.61 39.34
CA TYR A 564 -15.77 -75.17 40.18
C TYR A 564 -14.67 -75.89 39.36
N THR A 565 -14.98 -76.32 38.14
CA THR A 565 -14.09 -77.09 37.26
C THR A 565 -13.04 -76.27 36.54
N LYS A 566 -13.21 -74.95 36.43
CA LYS A 566 -12.29 -74.08 35.68
C LYS A 566 -12.18 -72.68 36.26
N SER A 567 -10.94 -72.17 36.31
CA SER A 567 -10.61 -70.77 36.56
C SER A 567 -10.73 -69.97 35.26
N GLN A 568 -11.45 -68.84 35.31
CA GLN A 568 -11.75 -68.00 34.17
C GLN A 568 -11.42 -66.53 34.46
N VAL A 569 -10.89 -65.83 33.45
CA VAL A 569 -10.62 -64.40 33.51
C VAL A 569 -11.88 -63.62 33.17
N TYR A 570 -12.18 -62.62 33.98
CA TYR A 570 -13.30 -61.70 33.81
C TYR A 570 -12.78 -60.27 33.66
N GLU A 571 -13.24 -59.58 32.62
CA GLU A 571 -12.91 -58.18 32.36
C GLU A 571 -13.90 -57.25 33.06
N LEU A 572 -13.38 -56.20 33.68
CA LEU A 572 -14.13 -55.13 34.34
C LEU A 572 -13.83 -53.77 33.70
N ASN A 573 -12.55 -53.40 33.57
CA ASN A 573 -12.11 -52.09 33.07
C ASN A 573 -12.77 -50.91 33.81
N TRP A 574 -12.85 -51.00 35.14
CA TRP A 574 -13.43 -49.98 36.00
C TRP A 574 -12.37 -49.02 36.51
N TRP A 575 -12.71 -47.73 36.52
CA TRP A 575 -11.78 -46.65 36.81
C TRP A 575 -12.20 -45.85 38.02
N ASN A 576 -11.23 -45.32 38.76
CA ASN A 576 -11.44 -44.37 39.87
C ASN A 576 -12.38 -44.89 40.97
N ILE A 577 -12.23 -46.17 41.36
CA ILE A 577 -12.91 -46.73 42.54
C ILE A 577 -12.03 -46.60 43.78
N ASP A 578 -12.63 -46.49 44.96
CA ASP A 578 -11.92 -46.52 46.25
C ASP A 578 -12.18 -47.82 47.04
N LYS A 579 -13.20 -48.59 46.64
CA LYS A 579 -13.51 -49.91 47.19
C LYS A 579 -14.08 -50.83 46.12
N LEU A 580 -13.68 -52.11 46.19
CA LEU A 580 -14.23 -53.20 45.40
C LEU A 580 -14.74 -54.28 46.35
N GLN A 581 -15.96 -54.77 46.13
CA GLN A 581 -16.57 -55.84 46.92
C GLN A 581 -16.96 -57.00 46.02
N PHE A 582 -16.78 -58.20 46.52
CA PHE A 582 -17.20 -59.44 45.91
C PHE A 582 -18.18 -60.15 46.83
N LYS A 583 -19.31 -60.60 46.30
CA LYS A 583 -20.37 -61.30 47.04
C LYS A 583 -20.88 -62.49 46.24
N SER A 584 -20.67 -63.69 46.78
CA SER A 584 -21.18 -64.92 46.18
C SER A 584 -22.59 -65.27 46.66
N PHE A 585 -23.39 -65.88 45.79
CA PHE A 585 -24.76 -66.35 46.08
C PHE A 585 -25.22 -67.40 45.05
N GLY A 586 -26.36 -68.05 45.29
CA GLY A 586 -26.90 -69.06 44.38
C GLY A 586 -26.03 -70.32 44.24
N GLY A 587 -26.13 -70.98 43.09
CA GLY A 587 -25.41 -72.22 42.75
C GLY A 587 -25.98 -73.49 43.41
N LYS A 588 -25.46 -74.64 42.98
CA LYS A 588 -25.78 -75.97 43.55
C LYS A 588 -24.53 -76.62 44.13
N LEU A 589 -24.61 -77.14 45.35
CA LEU A 589 -23.48 -77.83 46.00
C LEU A 589 -23.06 -79.06 45.18
N HIS A 590 -21.78 -79.13 44.82
CA HIS A 590 -21.26 -80.14 43.90
C HIS A 590 -21.07 -81.52 44.57
N ARG A 591 -20.49 -81.60 45.80
CA ARG A 591 -20.54 -82.77 46.71
C ARG A 591 -19.73 -82.52 48.01
N GLY A 592 -20.33 -82.86 49.16
CA GLY A 592 -19.65 -83.56 50.26
C GLY A 592 -18.63 -82.86 51.18
N CYS A 593 -18.45 -81.53 51.11
CA CYS A 593 -17.73 -80.80 52.16
C CYS A 593 -18.19 -79.34 52.20
N CYS A 594 -18.32 -78.80 53.43
CA CYS A 594 -18.61 -77.41 53.81
C CYS A 594 -19.64 -76.66 52.96
N ASP A 595 -20.84 -76.41 53.50
CA ASP A 595 -21.91 -75.64 52.84
C ASP A 595 -21.66 -74.11 52.84
N PHE A 596 -20.45 -73.70 52.43
CA PHE A 596 -20.05 -72.31 52.28
C PHE A 596 -19.88 -71.98 50.80
N LYS A 597 -20.40 -70.82 50.39
CA LYS A 597 -20.36 -70.34 49.00
C LYS A 597 -19.01 -69.67 48.69
N ASP A 598 -17.95 -70.42 48.91
CA ASP A 598 -16.59 -69.95 48.73
C ASP A 598 -16.27 -69.86 47.22
N PHE A 599 -15.58 -68.81 46.84
CA PHE A 599 -14.96 -68.63 45.54
C PHE A 599 -13.50 -68.25 45.72
N ILE A 600 -12.73 -68.54 44.69
CA ILE A 600 -11.29 -68.39 44.67
C ILE A 600 -10.93 -67.32 43.66
N LEU A 601 -9.98 -66.46 44.02
CA LEU A 601 -9.30 -65.51 43.15
C LEU A 601 -7.86 -65.95 42.91
N SER A 602 -7.53 -66.20 41.65
CA SER A 602 -6.19 -66.62 41.23
C SER A 602 -5.28 -65.42 40.99
N CYS A 603 -5.83 -64.32 40.48
CA CYS A 603 -5.11 -63.06 40.31
C CYS A 603 -6.06 -61.84 40.17
N LEU A 604 -5.51 -60.65 40.41
CA LEU A 604 -6.15 -59.35 40.19
C LEU A 604 -5.23 -58.45 39.36
N ASN A 605 -5.79 -57.77 38.35
CA ASN A 605 -5.06 -56.82 37.52
C ASN A 605 -5.57 -55.40 37.79
N LEU A 606 -4.78 -54.64 38.54
CA LEU A 606 -5.11 -53.29 39.02
C LEU A 606 -4.29 -52.23 38.28
N GLY A 607 -4.61 -50.95 38.47
CA GLY A 607 -3.73 -49.83 38.12
C GLY A 607 -4.32 -48.50 38.48
#